data_AF-A0A972Y0A3-F1
#
_entry.id   AF-A0A972Y0A3-F1
#
_cell.length_a   1.000
_cell.length_b   1.000
_cell.length_c   1.000
_cell.angle_alpha   90.00
_cell.angle_beta   90.00
_cell.angle_gamma   90.00
#
_symmetry.space_group_name_H-M   'P 1'
#
loop_
_entity.id
_entity.type
_entity.pdbx_description
1 polymer ?
#
loop_
_entity_poly.entity_id
_entity_poly.type
_entity_poly.pdbx_seq_one_letter_code
_entity_poly.pdbx_strand_id
1 'polypeptide(L)'
;ISNDDQIEPNSPVGNAFLRNNGDGTFTNISDAMGTNVNSVCWGSVFFDANLDEELDIFTVASRNGTGTASSAYFEAGTGGASYTQPTTSGIYANDTSISYGNALGDIDNDGKPDVAVLNHLETINLWQNQTVTSNNYLKIKLEGTISNRDGIGSRIEVFANGKSQYRYTHCGESYLVQSSASEFVGVGSATAIDYVQVTWLSGLVDRIENVAANQQITIIEGSSPLSTNDVTLDDFVSVYPNPVNEILTISFTDLFNGNNKSVEFYNTIGAVVKQVELSEMTSAMDISEFASGVYFVKIKVDNRYAVQRIVKE
;
A
#
# COMPACT_ATOMS: atom_id res chain seq x y z
N ILE A 1 9.69 -7.72 -9.38
CA ILE A 1 10.59 -6.66 -8.90
C ILE A 1 10.12 -6.26 -7.51
N SER A 2 10.99 -6.28 -6.50
CA SER A 2 10.65 -5.78 -5.15
C SER A 2 10.91 -4.28 -5.09
N ASN A 3 10.08 -3.52 -4.38
CA ASN A 3 10.15 -2.06 -4.20
C ASN A 3 11.43 -1.52 -3.50
N ASP A 4 12.49 -2.32 -3.40
CA ASP A 4 13.73 -2.01 -2.68
C ASP A 4 14.92 -1.71 -3.61
N ASP A 5 14.68 -1.61 -4.92
CA ASP A 5 15.74 -1.24 -5.86
C ASP A 5 15.87 0.30 -5.92
N GLN A 6 17.10 0.81 -5.78
CA GLN A 6 17.40 2.26 -5.76
C GLN A 6 18.37 2.64 -6.87
N ILE A 7 18.30 3.89 -7.36
CA ILE A 7 19.29 4.43 -8.29
C ILE A 7 20.14 5.49 -7.57
N GLU A 8 21.45 5.25 -7.47
CA GLU A 8 22.38 6.16 -6.79
C GLU A 8 23.12 7.08 -7.79
N PRO A 9 23.11 8.42 -7.59
CA PRO A 9 23.66 9.38 -8.56
C PRO A 9 25.17 9.71 -8.44
N ASN A 10 25.95 9.08 -7.55
CA ASN A 10 27.33 9.52 -7.26
C ASN A 10 28.44 8.52 -7.63
N SER A 11 28.86 8.50 -8.89
CA SER A 11 30.20 8.05 -9.33
C SER A 11 30.49 8.53 -10.78
N PRO A 12 31.72 8.43 -11.34
CA PRO A 12 32.14 9.18 -12.53
C PRO A 12 31.21 8.91 -13.72
N VAL A 13 30.76 9.98 -14.41
CA VAL A 13 29.87 9.98 -15.59
C VAL A 13 28.96 8.73 -15.66
N GLY A 14 27.79 8.77 -15.03
CA GLY A 14 26.89 7.63 -15.06
C GLY A 14 25.75 7.69 -14.04
N ASN A 15 24.99 6.59 -14.01
CA ASN A 15 24.02 6.23 -12.98
C ASN A 15 24.24 4.78 -12.53
N ALA A 16 23.76 4.43 -11.35
CA ALA A 16 23.77 3.05 -10.84
C ALA A 16 22.35 2.58 -10.59
N PHE A 17 21.92 1.44 -11.13
CA PHE A 17 20.69 0.76 -10.78
C PHE A 17 21.03 -0.33 -9.78
N LEU A 18 20.72 -0.09 -8.51
CA LEU A 18 21.08 -0.97 -7.41
C LEU A 18 19.94 -1.93 -7.10
N ARG A 19 20.21 -3.22 -7.25
CA ARG A 19 19.32 -4.29 -6.79
C ARG A 19 19.67 -4.68 -5.36
N ASN A 20 18.67 -4.74 -4.49
CA ASN A 20 18.83 -5.25 -3.13
C ASN A 20 19.03 -6.76 -3.15
N ASN A 21 20.11 -7.26 -2.53
CA ASN A 21 20.41 -8.69 -2.45
C ASN A 21 19.71 -9.41 -1.27
N GLY A 22 19.01 -8.67 -0.41
CA GLY A 22 18.30 -9.20 0.76
C GLY A 22 19.18 -9.46 1.98
N ASP A 23 20.49 -9.17 1.89
CA ASP A 23 21.48 -9.37 2.95
C ASP A 23 22.11 -8.04 3.42
N GLY A 24 21.50 -6.92 3.06
CA GLY A 24 22.01 -5.57 3.33
C GLY A 24 23.08 -5.11 2.34
N THR A 25 23.39 -5.89 1.30
CA THR A 25 24.24 -5.47 0.18
C THR A 25 23.41 -5.16 -1.07
N PHE A 26 24.03 -4.40 -1.98
CA PHE A 26 23.44 -4.00 -3.25
C PHE A 26 24.36 -4.34 -4.42
N THR A 27 23.76 -4.70 -5.55
CA THR A 27 24.49 -4.93 -6.80
C THR A 27 24.06 -3.93 -7.85
N ASN A 28 25.04 -3.21 -8.44
CA ASN A 28 24.77 -2.36 -9.59
C ASN A 28 24.53 -3.24 -10.83
N ILE A 29 23.34 -3.13 -11.40
CA ILE A 29 22.86 -3.88 -12.56
C ILE A 29 22.54 -2.99 -13.77
N SER A 30 22.97 -1.72 -13.79
CA SER A 30 22.66 -0.79 -14.90
C SER A 30 23.00 -1.36 -16.28
N ASP A 31 24.20 -1.94 -16.43
CA ASP A 31 24.67 -2.56 -17.67
C ASP A 31 23.78 -3.72 -18.12
N ALA A 32 23.44 -4.60 -17.18
CA ALA A 32 22.64 -5.79 -17.46
C ALA A 32 21.19 -5.43 -17.80
N MET A 33 20.67 -4.36 -17.20
CA MET A 33 19.30 -3.90 -17.41
C MET A 33 19.14 -2.95 -18.59
N GLY A 34 20.24 -2.41 -19.13
CA GLY A 34 20.18 -1.43 -20.23
C GLY A 34 19.78 -0.02 -19.78
N THR A 35 20.00 0.33 -18.51
CA THR A 35 19.55 1.61 -17.92
C THR A 35 20.68 2.64 -17.77
N ASN A 36 21.80 2.46 -18.47
CA ASN A 36 22.92 3.40 -18.41
C ASN A 36 22.58 4.74 -19.06
N VAL A 37 22.87 5.81 -18.33
CA VAL A 37 22.85 7.20 -18.79
C VAL A 37 24.27 7.73 -18.70
N ASN A 38 24.84 8.11 -19.83
CA ASN A 38 26.21 8.64 -19.91
C ASN A 38 26.30 10.12 -19.46
N SER A 39 25.72 10.43 -18.29
CA SER A 39 25.66 11.77 -17.71
C SER A 39 25.56 11.69 -16.19
N VAL A 40 25.70 12.81 -15.49
CA VAL A 40 25.53 12.86 -14.03
C VAL A 40 24.04 12.96 -13.72
N CYS A 41 23.43 11.86 -13.29
CA CYS A 41 22.02 11.82 -12.92
C CYS A 41 21.77 12.50 -11.56
N TRP A 42 20.57 13.05 -11.34
CA TRP A 42 20.22 13.76 -10.10
C TRP A 42 18.93 13.28 -9.44
N GLY A 43 18.00 12.76 -10.23
CA GLY A 43 16.72 12.26 -9.74
C GLY A 43 16.19 11.20 -10.68
N SER A 44 15.61 10.15 -10.11
CA SER A 44 15.00 9.05 -10.85
C SER A 44 13.68 8.69 -10.19
N VAL A 45 12.67 8.40 -11.00
CA VAL A 45 11.35 7.94 -10.56
C VAL A 45 10.99 6.67 -11.29
N PHE A 46 10.35 5.76 -10.57
CA PHE A 46 9.71 4.57 -11.14
C PHE A 46 8.22 4.83 -11.28
N PHE A 47 7.66 4.54 -12.45
CA PHE A 47 6.24 4.71 -12.73
C PHE A 47 5.83 3.80 -13.88
N ASP A 48 4.54 3.49 -14.00
CA ASP A 48 4.02 2.66 -15.08
C ASP A 48 3.38 3.58 -16.13
N ALA A 49 4.08 3.86 -17.22
CA ALA A 49 3.65 4.86 -18.20
C ALA A 49 2.55 4.34 -19.12
N ASN A 50 2.57 3.04 -19.43
CA ASN A 50 1.65 2.39 -20.37
C ASN A 50 0.57 1.55 -19.65
N LEU A 51 0.59 1.56 -18.31
CA LEU A 51 -0.32 0.90 -17.38
C LEU A 51 -0.28 -0.63 -17.47
N ASP A 52 0.85 -1.22 -17.89
CA ASP A 52 1.00 -2.66 -18.17
C ASP A 52 1.43 -3.52 -16.98
N GLU A 53 1.43 -2.95 -15.77
CA GLU A 53 1.86 -3.56 -14.51
C GLU A 53 3.39 -3.64 -14.32
N GLU A 54 4.20 -3.11 -15.26
CA GLU A 54 5.65 -3.00 -15.13
C GLU A 54 6.07 -1.55 -14.84
N LEU A 55 7.08 -1.38 -13.97
CA LEU A 55 7.58 -0.04 -13.62
C LEU A 55 8.70 0.38 -14.57
N ASP A 56 8.42 1.39 -15.37
CA ASP A 56 9.36 2.16 -16.17
C ASP A 56 10.21 3.08 -15.31
N ILE A 57 11.27 3.64 -15.90
CA ILE A 57 12.18 4.58 -15.23
C ILE A 57 12.23 5.88 -16.01
N PHE A 58 12.04 7.01 -15.32
CA PHE A 58 12.44 8.31 -15.84
C PHE A 58 13.52 8.91 -14.95
N THR A 59 14.60 9.38 -15.56
CA THR A 59 15.73 9.98 -14.84
C THR A 59 16.14 11.30 -15.46
N VAL A 60 16.44 12.27 -14.61
CA VAL A 60 17.00 13.57 -15.00
C VAL A 60 18.51 13.57 -14.77
N ALA A 61 19.24 14.31 -15.61
CA ALA A 61 20.68 14.45 -15.47
C ALA A 61 21.17 15.88 -15.74
N SER A 62 22.28 16.25 -15.11
CA SER A 62 23.06 17.41 -15.48
C SER A 62 23.98 17.02 -16.62
N ARG A 63 23.63 17.48 -17.82
CA ARG A 63 24.32 17.19 -19.08
C ARG A 63 25.85 17.20 -18.95
N ASN A 64 26.51 16.08 -19.24
CA ASN A 64 27.98 15.98 -19.25
C ASN A 64 28.57 15.66 -20.65
N GLY A 65 28.07 16.38 -21.68
CA GLY A 65 28.88 16.69 -22.87
C GLY A 65 28.82 15.77 -24.10
N THR A 66 27.98 14.72 -24.16
CA THR A 66 27.94 13.86 -25.38
C THR A 66 26.55 13.48 -25.93
N GLY A 67 25.45 13.80 -25.23
CA GLY A 67 24.06 13.53 -25.67
C GLY A 67 23.23 14.79 -26.03
N THR A 68 22.13 14.58 -26.77
CA THR A 68 21.13 15.61 -27.10
C THR A 68 20.12 15.84 -25.98
N ALA A 69 19.69 14.77 -25.30
CA ALA A 69 18.75 14.83 -24.17
C ALA A 69 19.49 14.79 -22.82
N SER A 70 19.01 15.58 -21.86
CA SER A 70 19.55 15.56 -20.49
C SER A 70 18.88 14.52 -19.60
N SER A 71 17.63 14.17 -19.88
CA SER A 71 16.88 13.12 -19.21
C SER A 71 16.80 11.86 -20.07
N ALA A 72 16.46 10.74 -19.44
CA ALA A 72 16.22 9.47 -20.13
C ALA A 72 14.95 8.80 -19.60
N TYR A 73 14.20 8.20 -20.52
CA TYR A 73 13.01 7.39 -20.23
C TYR A 73 13.22 5.95 -20.70
N PHE A 74 13.13 5.03 -19.77
CA PHE A 74 13.37 3.62 -19.99
C PHE A 74 12.08 2.84 -19.76
N GLU A 75 11.54 2.28 -20.84
CA GLU A 75 10.37 1.41 -20.79
C GLU A 75 10.79 0.00 -20.37
N ALA A 76 10.09 -0.56 -19.40
CA ALA A 76 10.32 -1.90 -18.88
C ALA A 76 9.83 -2.96 -19.87
N GLY A 77 10.65 -3.99 -20.08
CA GLY A 77 10.18 -5.22 -20.72
C GLY A 77 9.38 -6.07 -19.74
N THR A 78 8.69 -7.09 -20.25
CA THR A 78 7.90 -8.02 -19.42
C THR A 78 8.69 -8.61 -18.25
N GLY A 79 8.11 -8.56 -17.05
CA GLY A 79 8.72 -8.97 -15.78
C GLY A 79 9.87 -8.07 -15.32
N GLY A 80 10.02 -6.91 -15.95
CA GLY A 80 11.16 -6.00 -15.87
C GLY A 80 12.50 -6.70 -16.04
N ALA A 81 12.57 -7.58 -17.04
CA ALA A 81 13.78 -8.34 -17.38
C ALA A 81 14.85 -7.49 -18.09
N SER A 82 14.45 -6.39 -18.72
CA SER A 82 15.32 -5.45 -19.42
C SER A 82 14.59 -4.12 -19.58
N TYR A 83 15.34 -3.05 -19.86
CA TYR A 83 14.80 -1.75 -20.16
C TYR A 83 15.25 -1.26 -21.53
N THR A 84 14.39 -0.53 -22.22
CA THR A 84 14.71 0.05 -23.53
C THR A 84 14.30 1.51 -23.59
N GLN A 85 15.00 2.29 -24.42
CA GLN A 85 14.64 3.69 -24.67
C GLN A 85 13.72 3.76 -25.90
N PRO A 86 12.42 4.02 -25.75
CA PRO A 86 11.53 4.12 -26.90
C PRO A 86 11.83 5.40 -27.67
N THR A 87 12.29 5.25 -28.91
CA THR A 87 12.70 6.37 -29.77
C THR A 87 11.54 7.29 -30.16
N THR A 88 10.30 6.86 -29.93
CA THR A 88 9.08 7.65 -30.13
C THR A 88 8.80 8.62 -28.98
N SER A 89 9.49 8.50 -27.86
CA SER A 89 9.31 9.43 -26.73
C SER A 89 9.78 10.84 -27.11
N GLY A 90 8.91 11.82 -26.85
CA GLY A 90 9.21 13.24 -27.10
C GLY A 90 10.36 13.79 -26.28
N ILE A 91 10.76 13.10 -25.19
CA ILE A 91 11.88 13.50 -24.32
C ILE A 91 13.19 13.58 -25.12
N TYR A 92 13.47 12.59 -25.97
CA TYR A 92 14.75 12.50 -26.68
C TYR A 92 14.96 13.58 -27.74
N ALA A 93 13.87 14.12 -28.28
CA ALA A 93 13.90 15.18 -29.27
C ALA A 93 13.91 16.58 -28.65
N ASN A 94 13.33 16.75 -27.46
CA ASN A 94 12.97 18.07 -26.94
C ASN A 94 13.62 18.42 -25.58
N ASP A 95 14.24 17.47 -24.88
CA ASP A 95 14.80 17.73 -23.55
C ASP A 95 16.24 18.27 -23.60
N THR A 96 16.41 19.55 -23.87
CA THR A 96 17.76 20.15 -24.03
C THR A 96 18.32 20.80 -22.75
N SER A 97 17.54 20.81 -21.67
CA SER A 97 17.80 21.59 -20.44
C SER A 97 18.68 20.83 -19.45
N ILE A 98 19.48 21.50 -18.61
CA ILE A 98 20.14 20.83 -17.48
C ILE A 98 19.10 20.64 -16.37
N SER A 99 18.90 19.42 -15.89
CA SER A 99 17.80 19.10 -14.98
C SER A 99 18.31 18.47 -13.68
N TYR A 100 17.68 18.83 -12.56
CA TYR A 100 18.10 18.38 -11.22
C TYR A 100 17.03 17.63 -10.45
N GLY A 101 15.75 17.84 -10.76
CA GLY A 101 14.67 17.14 -10.08
C GLY A 101 13.56 16.76 -11.04
N ASN A 102 12.86 15.68 -10.72
CA ASN A 102 11.60 15.29 -11.35
C ASN A 102 10.54 14.96 -10.30
N ALA A 103 9.28 15.09 -10.68
CA ALA A 103 8.13 14.80 -9.84
C ALA A 103 7.00 14.21 -10.70
N LEU A 104 6.30 13.21 -10.15
CA LEU A 104 5.16 12.59 -10.81
C LEU A 104 3.85 13.30 -10.45
N GLY A 105 2.93 13.34 -11.40
CA GLY A 105 1.59 13.88 -11.22
C GLY A 105 0.63 13.35 -12.29
N ASP A 106 -0.60 13.83 -12.29
CA ASP A 106 -1.61 13.52 -13.32
C ASP A 106 -2.42 14.81 -13.48
N ILE A 107 -1.94 15.66 -14.38
CA ILE A 107 -2.32 17.08 -14.40
C ILE A 107 -3.69 17.29 -15.06
N ASP A 108 -4.05 16.40 -15.98
CA ASP A 108 -5.32 16.42 -16.70
C ASP A 108 -6.33 15.41 -16.16
N ASN A 109 -5.95 14.63 -15.14
CA ASN A 109 -6.76 13.60 -14.49
C ASN A 109 -7.21 12.49 -15.46
N ASP A 110 -6.35 12.12 -16.42
CA ASP A 110 -6.59 11.01 -17.35
C ASP A 110 -6.16 9.64 -16.78
N GLY A 111 -5.50 9.63 -15.61
CA GLY A 111 -5.05 8.43 -14.91
C GLY A 111 -3.66 7.94 -15.28
N LYS A 112 -2.99 8.62 -16.22
CA LYS A 112 -1.60 8.32 -16.59
C LYS A 112 -0.65 9.25 -15.85
N PRO A 113 0.48 8.74 -15.34
CA PRO A 113 1.45 9.62 -14.68
C PRO A 113 2.17 10.51 -15.69
N ASP A 114 2.10 11.82 -15.47
CA ASP A 114 2.89 12.87 -16.09
C ASP A 114 4.17 13.15 -15.28
N VAL A 115 5.15 13.79 -15.91
CA VAL A 115 6.41 14.15 -15.26
C VAL A 115 6.69 15.65 -15.34
N ALA A 116 6.80 16.31 -14.19
CA ALA A 116 7.34 17.67 -14.08
C ALA A 116 8.85 17.62 -13.85
N VAL A 117 9.62 18.47 -14.53
CA VAL A 117 11.09 18.49 -14.48
C VAL A 117 11.59 19.87 -14.09
N LEU A 118 12.35 19.92 -13.00
CA LEU A 118 13.04 21.11 -12.51
C LEU A 118 14.36 21.31 -13.28
N ASN A 119 14.38 22.36 -14.09
CA ASN A 119 15.54 22.74 -14.87
C ASN A 119 16.39 23.83 -14.18
N HIS A 120 17.68 23.81 -14.46
CA HIS A 120 18.62 24.82 -13.98
C HIS A 120 18.50 26.12 -14.77
N LEU A 121 18.14 27.21 -14.09
CA LEU A 121 18.04 28.56 -14.68
C LEU A 121 17.09 28.68 -15.88
N GLU A 122 16.18 27.73 -16.04
CA GLU A 122 15.20 27.66 -17.11
C GLU A 122 13.81 27.36 -16.54
N THR A 123 12.78 27.40 -17.39
CA THR A 123 11.42 27.06 -16.99
C THR A 123 11.29 25.58 -16.64
N ILE A 124 10.33 25.24 -15.79
CA ILE A 124 9.94 23.86 -15.52
C ILE A 124 9.36 23.26 -16.80
N ASN A 125 9.84 22.07 -17.19
CA ASN A 125 9.23 21.29 -18.26
C ASN A 125 8.14 20.40 -17.68
N LEU A 126 7.03 20.25 -18.40
CA LEU A 126 5.98 19.29 -18.08
C LEU A 126 5.85 18.33 -19.25
N TRP A 127 6.13 17.06 -18.99
CA TRP A 127 5.98 15.97 -19.94
C TRP A 127 4.65 15.28 -19.68
N GLN A 128 3.69 15.51 -20.57
CA GLN A 128 2.39 14.85 -20.52
C GLN A 128 2.48 13.44 -21.10
N ASN A 129 1.89 12.46 -20.43
CA ASN A 129 1.91 11.08 -20.87
C ASN A 129 0.83 10.83 -21.94
N GLN A 130 1.29 10.80 -23.20
CA GLN A 130 0.42 10.59 -24.37
C GLN A 130 0.35 9.13 -24.82
N THR A 131 0.69 8.17 -23.94
CA THR A 131 0.66 6.75 -24.29
C THR A 131 -0.75 6.32 -24.69
N VAL A 132 -0.85 5.60 -25.80
CA VAL A 132 -2.09 4.99 -26.30
C VAL A 132 -2.13 3.55 -25.83
N THR A 133 -2.99 3.26 -24.86
CA THR A 133 -3.12 1.96 -24.23
C THR A 133 -4.60 1.64 -23.96
N SER A 134 -4.94 0.34 -23.93
CA SER A 134 -6.24 -0.16 -23.46
C SER A 134 -6.18 -0.67 -22.02
N ASN A 135 -5.02 -0.52 -21.37
CA ASN A 135 -4.83 -0.90 -19.99
C ASN A 135 -5.57 0.07 -19.06
N ASN A 136 -5.78 -0.38 -17.83
CA ASN A 136 -6.56 0.30 -16.81
C ASN A 136 -5.65 0.76 -15.67
N TYR A 137 -6.10 1.74 -14.90
CA TYR A 137 -5.36 2.28 -13.77
C TYR A 137 -6.17 2.29 -12.47
N LEU A 138 -5.49 2.48 -11.35
CA LEU A 138 -6.06 2.91 -10.09
C LEU A 138 -5.17 4.00 -9.49
N LYS A 139 -5.79 5.13 -9.10
CA LYS A 139 -5.10 6.20 -8.36
C LYS A 139 -5.54 6.17 -6.91
N ILE A 140 -4.60 6.17 -5.98
CA ILE A 140 -4.88 5.99 -4.55
C ILE A 140 -4.34 7.19 -3.78
N LYS A 141 -5.21 7.88 -3.03
CA LYS A 141 -4.82 8.89 -2.07
C LYS A 141 -5.09 8.40 -0.66
N LEU A 142 -4.16 8.63 0.27
CA LEU A 142 -4.33 8.29 1.67
C LEU A 142 -4.73 9.50 2.50
N GLU A 143 -5.49 9.27 3.56
CA GLU A 143 -5.80 10.25 4.58
C GLU A 143 -5.68 9.63 5.98
N GLY A 144 -4.61 9.95 6.69
CA GLY A 144 -4.37 9.46 8.05
C GLY A 144 -5.27 10.16 9.08
N THR A 145 -5.72 9.41 10.08
CA THR A 145 -6.53 9.90 11.21
C THR A 145 -5.81 9.76 12.54
N ILE A 146 -4.99 8.71 12.69
CA ILE A 146 -4.10 8.43 13.82
C ILE A 146 -2.65 8.63 13.39
N SER A 147 -2.29 8.04 12.24
CA SER A 147 -1.05 8.30 11.52
C SER A 147 -1.03 9.74 10.99
N ASN A 148 0.11 10.16 10.43
CA ASN A 148 0.21 11.50 9.82
C ASN A 148 -0.85 11.69 8.71
N ARG A 149 -1.40 12.90 8.59
CA ARG A 149 -2.59 13.17 7.77
C ARG A 149 -2.43 12.81 6.29
N ASP A 150 -1.22 12.91 5.76
CA ASP A 150 -0.92 12.60 4.36
C ASP A 150 -0.61 11.10 4.15
N GLY A 151 -0.60 10.27 5.20
CA GLY A 151 -0.34 8.84 5.11
C GLY A 151 1.12 8.48 4.80
N ILE A 152 2.06 9.42 4.90
CA ILE A 152 3.48 9.23 4.58
C ILE A 152 4.05 8.01 5.31
N GLY A 153 4.76 7.14 4.57
CA GLY A 153 5.38 5.91 5.05
C GLY A 153 4.44 4.71 5.14
N SER A 154 3.14 4.88 4.89
CA SER A 154 2.19 3.76 4.83
C SER A 154 2.43 2.91 3.59
N ARG A 155 2.28 1.59 3.72
CA ARG A 155 2.44 0.64 2.60
C ARG A 155 1.08 0.33 1.99
N ILE A 156 0.98 0.49 0.67
CA ILE A 156 -0.19 0.12 -0.11
C ILE A 156 0.14 -1.15 -0.90
N GLU A 157 -0.70 -2.17 -0.79
CA GLU A 157 -0.68 -3.37 -1.61
C GLU A 157 -1.94 -3.39 -2.48
N VAL A 158 -1.76 -3.55 -3.79
CA VAL A 158 -2.83 -3.71 -4.77
C VAL A 158 -2.69 -5.09 -5.38
N PHE A 159 -3.74 -5.91 -5.27
CA PHE A 159 -3.77 -7.24 -5.88
C PHE A 159 -4.78 -7.27 -7.02
N ALA A 160 -4.28 -7.56 -8.22
CA ALA A 160 -5.08 -7.71 -9.42
C ALA A 160 -4.38 -8.69 -10.37
N ASN A 161 -5.13 -9.38 -11.24
CA ASN A 161 -4.60 -10.33 -12.22
C ASN A 161 -3.69 -11.42 -11.61
N GLY A 162 -3.90 -11.78 -10.34
CA GLY A 162 -3.07 -12.74 -9.62
C GLY A 162 -1.67 -12.24 -9.23
N LYS A 163 -1.41 -10.92 -9.31
CA LYS A 163 -0.14 -10.29 -8.93
C LYS A 163 -0.36 -9.21 -7.87
N SER A 164 0.57 -9.13 -6.91
CA SER A 164 0.65 -8.01 -5.97
C SER A 164 1.57 -6.93 -6.54
N GLN A 165 1.10 -5.68 -6.50
CA GLN A 165 1.91 -4.48 -6.67
C GLN A 165 1.93 -3.71 -5.36
N TYR A 166 3.08 -3.11 -5.05
CA TYR A 166 3.26 -2.35 -3.82
C TYR A 166 3.55 -0.88 -4.15
N ARG A 167 3.05 0.03 -3.33
CA ARG A 167 3.38 1.47 -3.33
C ARG A 167 3.58 1.94 -1.90
N TYR A 168 4.29 3.05 -1.74
CA TYR A 168 4.46 3.72 -0.47
C TYR A 168 4.22 5.20 -0.68
N THR A 169 3.52 5.85 0.25
CA THR A 169 3.38 7.30 0.19
C THR A 169 4.65 7.95 0.71
N HIS A 170 5.33 8.70 -0.16
CA HIS A 170 6.59 9.38 0.15
C HIS A 170 6.40 10.89 0.33
N CYS A 171 7.37 11.52 1.00
CA CYS A 171 7.51 12.97 1.03
C CYS A 171 8.99 13.36 0.93
N GLY A 172 9.28 14.53 0.36
CA GLY A 172 10.66 15.02 0.23
C GLY A 172 11.51 14.18 -0.71
N GLU A 173 11.01 13.94 -1.92
CA GLU A 173 11.67 13.12 -2.94
C GLU A 173 12.53 13.98 -3.88
N SER A 174 13.65 13.44 -4.38
CA SER A 174 14.49 14.10 -5.38
C SER A 174 14.98 15.51 -4.93
N TYR A 175 15.68 16.25 -5.79
CA TYR A 175 16.28 17.54 -5.43
C TYR A 175 15.25 18.69 -5.54
N LEU A 176 14.85 19.26 -4.40
CA LEU A 176 13.94 20.42 -4.28
C LEU A 176 12.56 20.24 -4.95
N VAL A 177 12.06 19.01 -4.99
CA VAL A 177 10.79 18.65 -5.62
C VAL A 177 9.98 17.69 -4.73
N GLN A 178 8.75 17.40 -5.11
CA GLN A 178 7.90 16.41 -4.47
C GLN A 178 6.85 15.93 -5.47
N SER A 179 6.64 14.61 -5.58
CA SER A 179 5.56 14.04 -6.38
C SER A 179 4.18 14.32 -5.77
N SER A 180 3.14 14.12 -6.56
CA SER A 180 1.76 14.09 -6.09
C SER A 180 1.61 13.13 -4.91
N ALA A 181 0.78 13.50 -3.92
CA ALA A 181 0.43 12.62 -2.80
C ALA A 181 -0.53 11.47 -3.18
N SER A 182 -0.75 11.25 -4.48
CA SER A 182 -1.55 10.14 -4.99
C SER A 182 -0.63 9.13 -5.66
N GLU A 183 -0.78 7.86 -5.28
CA GLU A 183 -0.05 6.75 -5.86
C GLU A 183 -0.73 6.24 -7.12
N PHE A 184 0.07 5.90 -8.13
CA PHE A 184 -0.39 5.42 -9.43
C PHE A 184 -0.10 3.92 -9.58
N VAL A 185 -1.12 3.17 -9.99
CA VAL A 185 -1.01 1.73 -10.22
C VAL A 185 -1.67 1.39 -11.55
N GLY A 186 -0.88 0.97 -12.54
CA GLY A 186 -1.40 0.31 -13.74
C GLY A 186 -1.84 -1.10 -13.38
N VAL A 187 -3.02 -1.52 -13.83
CA VAL A 187 -3.61 -2.83 -13.53
C VAL A 187 -3.86 -3.65 -14.80
N GLY A 188 -3.16 -3.30 -15.88
CA GLY A 188 -3.24 -4.02 -17.15
C GLY A 188 -4.68 -4.12 -17.65
N SER A 189 -5.10 -5.32 -18.06
CA SER A 189 -6.47 -5.56 -18.54
C SER A 189 -7.52 -5.68 -17.43
N ALA A 190 -7.17 -5.52 -16.14
CA ALA A 190 -8.13 -5.71 -15.05
C ALA A 190 -9.19 -4.60 -15.05
N THR A 191 -10.45 -4.98 -15.13
CA THR A 191 -11.58 -4.04 -14.96
C THR A 191 -11.98 -3.88 -13.49
N ALA A 192 -11.50 -4.76 -12.62
CA ALA A 192 -11.66 -4.72 -11.18
C ALA A 192 -10.39 -5.24 -10.51
N ILE A 193 -10.01 -4.60 -9.42
CA ILE A 193 -8.93 -4.95 -8.51
C ILE A 193 -9.53 -5.83 -7.42
N ASP A 194 -8.91 -6.98 -7.15
CA ASP A 194 -9.38 -7.92 -6.14
C ASP A 194 -9.37 -7.26 -4.75
N TYR A 195 -8.25 -6.65 -4.36
CA TYR A 195 -8.19 -5.82 -3.16
C TYR A 195 -7.14 -4.70 -3.22
N VAL A 196 -7.40 -3.66 -2.43
CA VAL A 196 -6.42 -2.64 -2.05
C VAL A 196 -6.27 -2.69 -0.53
N GLN A 197 -5.06 -2.93 -0.05
CA GLN A 197 -4.74 -3.03 1.38
C GLN A 197 -3.73 -1.95 1.76
N VAL A 198 -4.02 -1.18 2.81
CA VAL A 198 -3.13 -0.15 3.35
C VAL A 198 -2.67 -0.57 4.73
N THR A 199 -1.37 -0.76 4.92
CA THR A 199 -0.74 -0.91 6.23
C THR A 199 -0.24 0.45 6.69
N TRP A 200 -0.91 1.04 7.68
CA TRP A 200 -0.60 2.35 8.23
C TRP A 200 0.57 2.29 9.23
N LEU A 201 1.24 3.43 9.46
CA LEU A 201 2.30 3.52 10.47
C LEU A 201 1.78 3.35 11.91
N SER A 202 0.49 3.58 12.16
CA SER A 202 -0.18 3.24 13.42
C SER A 202 -0.24 1.72 13.69
N GLY A 203 0.03 0.89 12.68
CA GLY A 203 -0.16 -0.55 12.71
C GLY A 203 -1.57 -1.01 12.31
N LEU A 204 -2.51 -0.08 12.08
CA LEU A 204 -3.80 -0.41 11.49
C LEU A 204 -3.62 -0.90 10.06
N VAL A 205 -4.51 -1.79 9.64
CA VAL A 205 -4.60 -2.25 8.25
C VAL A 205 -6.01 -1.99 7.77
N ASP A 206 -6.17 -1.23 6.69
CA ASP A 206 -7.43 -1.17 5.94
C ASP A 206 -7.33 -2.05 4.71
N ARG A 207 -8.44 -2.70 4.32
CA ARG A 207 -8.54 -3.46 3.08
C ARG A 207 -9.90 -3.30 2.45
N ILE A 208 -9.90 -2.92 1.18
CA ILE A 208 -11.09 -2.71 0.35
C ILE A 208 -11.06 -3.77 -0.75
N GLU A 209 -12.09 -4.60 -0.80
CA GLU A 209 -12.25 -5.66 -1.81
C GLU A 209 -13.02 -5.14 -3.04
N ASN A 210 -12.81 -5.79 -4.20
CA ASN A 210 -13.57 -5.58 -5.44
C ASN A 210 -13.63 -4.11 -5.89
N VAL A 211 -12.49 -3.44 -5.94
CA VAL A 211 -12.39 -2.03 -6.34
C VAL A 211 -12.46 -1.94 -7.86
N ALA A 212 -13.36 -1.12 -8.42
CA ALA A 212 -13.39 -0.91 -9.88
C ALA A 212 -12.11 -0.21 -10.37
N ALA A 213 -11.65 -0.55 -11.58
CA ALA A 213 -10.52 0.16 -12.20
C ALA A 213 -10.95 1.51 -12.83
N ASN A 214 -9.98 2.27 -13.32
CA ASN A 214 -10.11 3.59 -13.97
C ASN A 214 -10.77 4.65 -13.08
N GLN A 215 -10.32 4.73 -11.83
CA GLN A 215 -10.79 5.74 -10.89
C GLN A 215 -9.69 6.17 -9.92
N GLN A 216 -9.96 7.27 -9.24
CA GLN A 216 -9.24 7.65 -8.04
C GLN A 216 -10.07 7.29 -6.81
N ILE A 217 -9.44 6.65 -5.83
CA ILE A 217 -10.00 6.41 -4.50
C ILE A 217 -9.22 7.16 -3.43
N THR A 218 -9.92 7.59 -2.39
CA THR A 218 -9.31 8.09 -1.15
C THR A 218 -9.57 7.09 -0.04
N ILE A 219 -8.51 6.58 0.59
CA ILE A 219 -8.61 5.65 1.71
C ILE A 219 -8.30 6.40 3.00
N ILE A 220 -9.30 6.46 3.87
CA ILE A 220 -9.18 7.11 5.19
C ILE A 220 -8.77 6.04 6.21
N GLU A 221 -7.77 6.31 7.02
CA GLU A 221 -7.28 5.38 8.04
C GLU A 221 -8.40 4.95 9.01
N GLY A 222 -8.63 3.64 9.10
CA GLY A 222 -9.66 3.01 9.91
C GLY A 222 -11.04 2.94 9.24
N SER A 223 -11.17 3.33 7.97
CA SER A 223 -12.46 3.34 7.26
C SER A 223 -12.91 1.97 6.74
N SER A 224 -12.01 1.01 6.58
CA SER A 224 -12.29 -0.34 6.10
C SER A 224 -11.29 -1.33 6.71
N PRO A 225 -11.25 -1.46 8.05
CA PRO A 225 -10.19 -2.19 8.72
C PRO A 225 -10.20 -3.66 8.30
N LEU A 226 -9.06 -4.15 7.80
CA LEU A 226 -8.79 -5.57 7.68
C LEU A 226 -8.63 -6.10 9.10
N SER A 227 -9.70 -6.67 9.65
CA SER A 227 -9.67 -7.22 10.99
C SER A 227 -8.77 -8.46 11.03
N THR A 228 -7.47 -8.27 11.28
CA THR A 228 -6.60 -9.31 11.86
C THR A 228 -6.34 -9.08 13.34
N ASN A 229 -6.92 -8.03 13.92
CA ASN A 229 -7.15 -7.92 15.35
C ASN A 229 -8.65 -7.77 15.57
N ASP A 230 -9.23 -8.73 16.30
CA ASP A 230 -10.32 -8.42 17.21
C ASP A 230 -9.98 -7.09 17.88
N VAL A 231 -10.90 -6.13 17.93
CA VAL A 231 -10.80 -5.10 18.97
C VAL A 231 -10.59 -5.89 20.25
N THR A 232 -9.43 -5.76 20.92
CA THR A 232 -9.25 -6.35 22.24
C THR A 232 -10.29 -5.69 23.12
N LEU A 233 -11.42 -6.38 23.24
CA LEU A 233 -12.55 -5.96 24.04
C LEU A 233 -12.25 -6.17 25.52
N ASP A 234 -11.02 -6.52 25.89
CA ASP A 234 -10.54 -6.61 27.27
C ASP A 234 -10.87 -5.34 28.08
N ASP A 235 -10.89 -4.16 27.44
CA ASP A 235 -11.25 -2.90 28.12
C ASP A 235 -12.78 -2.67 28.23
N PHE A 236 -13.58 -3.38 27.44
CA PHE A 236 -15.02 -3.12 27.32
C PHE A 236 -15.93 -4.29 27.69
N VAL A 237 -15.39 -5.51 27.77
CA VAL A 237 -16.09 -6.75 28.06
C VAL A 237 -15.26 -7.57 29.05
N SER A 238 -15.79 -7.79 30.24
CA SER A 238 -15.14 -8.57 31.29
C SER A 238 -15.79 -9.95 31.40
N VAL A 239 -14.98 -11.01 31.32
CA VAL A 239 -15.43 -12.40 31.45
C VAL A 239 -14.73 -13.04 32.66
N TYR A 240 -15.48 -13.30 33.74
CA TYR A 240 -14.91 -13.74 35.01
C TYR A 240 -15.91 -14.58 35.84
N PRO A 241 -15.43 -15.43 36.77
CA PRO A 241 -14.04 -15.78 37.00
C PRO A 241 -13.47 -16.62 35.86
N ASN A 242 -12.14 -16.63 35.72
CA ASN A 242 -11.44 -17.52 34.81
C ASN A 242 -10.12 -17.95 35.49
N PRO A 243 -9.97 -19.21 35.94
CA PRO A 243 -10.87 -20.35 35.71
C PRO A 243 -12.26 -20.24 36.35
N VAL A 244 -13.24 -21.00 35.84
CA VAL A 244 -14.65 -21.00 36.25
C VAL A 244 -15.12 -22.39 36.65
N ASN A 245 -15.88 -22.48 37.74
CA ASN A 245 -16.50 -23.73 38.21
C ASN A 245 -17.90 -23.94 37.62
N GLU A 246 -18.85 -23.05 37.90
CA GLU A 246 -20.25 -23.24 37.48
C GLU A 246 -20.80 -21.99 36.81
N ILE A 247 -20.60 -20.83 37.43
CA ILE A 247 -21.17 -19.57 36.94
C ILE A 247 -20.08 -18.69 36.34
N LEU A 248 -20.22 -18.37 35.05
CA LEU A 248 -19.40 -17.38 34.35
C LEU A 248 -20.17 -16.06 34.22
N THR A 249 -19.57 -14.96 34.65
CA THR A 249 -20.13 -13.61 34.50
C THR A 249 -19.54 -12.93 33.27
N ILE A 250 -20.42 -12.35 32.45
CA ILE A 250 -20.04 -11.50 31.31
C ILE A 250 -20.59 -10.11 31.61
N SER A 251 -19.73 -9.10 31.60
CA SER A 251 -20.08 -7.71 31.87
C SER A 251 -19.60 -6.80 30.74
N PHE A 252 -20.39 -5.80 30.39
CA PHE A 252 -20.11 -4.82 29.36
C PHE A 252 -19.89 -3.43 29.97
N THR A 253 -19.03 -2.63 29.35
CA THR A 253 -19.00 -1.18 29.58
C THR A 253 -20.04 -0.48 28.69
N ASP A 254 -20.46 0.73 29.08
CA ASP A 254 -21.44 1.51 28.31
C ASP A 254 -21.04 1.76 26.85
N LEU A 255 -19.73 1.80 26.58
CA LEU A 255 -19.14 1.97 25.24
C LEU A 255 -19.34 0.74 24.33
N PHE A 256 -19.68 -0.41 24.93
CA PHE A 256 -20.01 -1.66 24.24
C PHE A 256 -21.46 -2.09 24.49
N ASN A 257 -22.36 -1.11 24.67
CA ASN A 257 -23.79 -1.36 24.66
C ASN A 257 -24.34 -1.36 23.22
N GLY A 258 -25.35 -2.18 22.97
CA GLY A 258 -25.96 -2.41 21.66
C GLY A 258 -27.30 -3.12 21.82
N ASN A 259 -28.09 -3.22 20.75
CA ASN A 259 -29.45 -3.76 20.84
C ASN A 259 -29.48 -5.28 20.78
N ASN A 260 -28.59 -5.88 19.98
CA ASN A 260 -28.54 -7.33 19.77
C ASN A 260 -27.29 -7.90 20.42
N LYS A 261 -27.42 -8.52 21.59
CA LYS A 261 -26.28 -9.09 22.33
C LYS A 261 -26.43 -10.61 22.39
N SER A 262 -25.41 -11.36 22.01
CA SER A 262 -25.42 -12.82 22.13
C SER A 262 -24.06 -13.39 22.51
N VAL A 263 -24.06 -14.60 23.04
CA VAL A 263 -22.86 -15.32 23.48
C VAL A 263 -22.92 -16.73 22.93
N GLU A 264 -21.82 -17.17 22.34
CA GLU A 264 -21.63 -18.53 21.82
C GLU A 264 -20.40 -19.14 22.48
N PHE A 265 -20.54 -20.35 23.01
CA PHE A 265 -19.46 -21.12 23.59
C PHE A 265 -18.98 -22.16 22.59
N TYR A 266 -17.68 -22.25 22.39
CA TYR A 266 -17.02 -23.18 21.48
C TYR A 266 -16.07 -24.08 22.25
N ASN A 267 -16.03 -25.36 21.91
CA ASN A 267 -14.96 -26.25 22.36
C ASN A 267 -13.70 -26.09 21.50
N THR A 268 -12.61 -26.79 21.84
CA THR A 268 -11.31 -26.69 21.15
C THR A 268 -11.32 -27.17 19.70
N ILE A 269 -12.33 -27.92 19.26
CA ILE A 269 -12.51 -28.34 17.87
C ILE A 269 -13.42 -27.39 17.08
N GLY A 270 -13.87 -26.28 17.68
CA GLY A 270 -14.69 -25.26 17.03
C GLY A 270 -16.19 -25.58 16.97
N ALA A 271 -16.66 -26.61 17.69
CA ALA A 271 -18.09 -26.90 17.77
C ALA A 271 -18.78 -25.99 18.81
N VAL A 272 -19.92 -25.41 18.44
CA VAL A 272 -20.76 -24.62 19.36
C VAL A 272 -21.39 -25.56 20.38
N VAL A 273 -21.13 -25.33 21.66
CA VAL A 273 -21.67 -26.12 22.77
C VAL A 273 -22.84 -25.44 23.48
N LYS A 274 -22.94 -24.11 23.40
CA LYS A 274 -24.05 -23.32 23.97
C LYS A 274 -24.17 -21.98 23.29
N GLN A 275 -25.39 -21.46 23.16
CA GLN A 275 -25.67 -20.11 22.68
C GLN A 275 -26.73 -19.45 23.55
N VAL A 276 -26.54 -18.16 23.88
CA VAL A 276 -27.43 -17.40 24.76
C VAL A 276 -27.57 -15.96 24.25
N GLU A 277 -28.80 -15.45 24.19
CA GLU A 277 -29.08 -14.03 23.93
C GLU A 277 -29.08 -13.24 25.25
N LEU A 278 -28.59 -12.01 25.22
CA LEU A 278 -28.36 -11.16 26.39
C LEU A 278 -29.23 -9.89 26.32
N SER A 279 -29.91 -9.57 27.43
CA SER A 279 -30.64 -8.31 27.59
C SER A 279 -29.90 -7.29 28.47
N GLU A 280 -29.11 -7.77 29.42
CA GLU A 280 -28.51 -6.95 30.47
C GLU A 280 -27.07 -6.53 30.17
N MET A 281 -26.58 -5.52 30.90
CA MET A 281 -25.17 -5.09 30.88
C MET A 281 -24.24 -6.04 31.67
N THR A 282 -24.79 -6.86 32.53
CA THR A 282 -24.06 -7.91 33.23
C THR A 282 -24.95 -9.13 33.32
N SER A 283 -24.42 -10.30 32.96
CA SER A 283 -25.18 -11.54 32.93
C SER A 283 -24.37 -12.70 33.46
N ALA A 284 -24.98 -13.46 34.37
CA ALA A 284 -24.44 -14.69 34.90
C ALA A 284 -24.90 -15.87 34.04
N MET A 285 -23.95 -16.67 33.58
CA MET A 285 -24.17 -17.86 32.75
C MET A 285 -23.82 -19.09 33.56
N ASP A 286 -24.80 -19.97 33.75
CA ASP A 286 -24.55 -21.31 34.25
C ASP A 286 -23.92 -22.15 33.14
N ILE A 287 -22.75 -22.72 33.40
CA ILE A 287 -22.01 -23.64 32.53
C ILE A 287 -21.61 -24.90 33.30
N SER A 288 -22.34 -25.24 34.37
CA SER A 288 -22.11 -26.45 35.18
C SER A 288 -22.19 -27.74 34.35
N GLU A 289 -22.93 -27.72 33.24
CA GLU A 289 -23.05 -28.84 32.31
C GLU A 289 -21.81 -29.06 31.42
N PHE A 290 -20.86 -28.11 31.40
CA PHE A 290 -19.63 -28.24 30.62
C PHE A 290 -18.65 -29.19 31.32
N ALA A 291 -18.02 -30.07 30.55
CA ALA A 291 -16.90 -30.87 31.05
C ALA A 291 -15.70 -29.95 31.38
N SER A 292 -14.85 -30.36 32.31
CA SER A 292 -13.60 -29.64 32.59
C SER A 292 -12.72 -29.56 31.34
N GLY A 293 -12.18 -28.38 31.04
CA GLY A 293 -11.43 -28.16 29.82
C GLY A 293 -11.34 -26.69 29.37
N VAL A 294 -10.82 -26.49 28.17
CA VAL A 294 -10.67 -25.16 27.55
C VAL A 294 -11.84 -24.90 26.60
N TYR A 295 -12.43 -23.72 26.73
CA TYR A 295 -13.51 -23.23 25.87
C TYR A 295 -13.20 -21.82 25.38
N PHE A 296 -13.81 -21.44 24.25
CA PHE A 296 -13.77 -20.08 23.72
C PHE A 296 -15.18 -19.50 23.78
N VAL A 297 -15.30 -18.30 24.34
CA VAL A 297 -16.57 -17.57 24.47
C VAL A 297 -16.56 -16.45 23.44
N LYS A 298 -17.39 -16.56 22.41
CA LYS A 298 -17.61 -15.49 21.43
C LYS A 298 -18.80 -14.65 21.87
N ILE A 299 -18.58 -13.36 22.06
CA ILE A 299 -19.59 -12.41 22.54
C ILE A 299 -19.88 -11.46 21.38
N LYS A 300 -21.12 -11.37 20.92
CA LYS A 300 -21.55 -10.54 19.79
C LYS A 300 -22.42 -9.41 20.32
N VAL A 301 -22.20 -8.20 19.83
CA VAL A 301 -23.03 -7.01 20.09
C VAL A 301 -23.23 -6.27 18.78
N ASP A 302 -24.44 -6.32 18.24
CA ASP A 302 -24.80 -5.84 16.91
C ASP A 302 -23.85 -6.42 15.83
N ASN A 303 -23.01 -5.59 15.21
CA ASN A 303 -22.02 -6.01 14.20
C ASN A 303 -20.60 -6.18 14.77
N ARG A 304 -20.42 -6.09 16.10
CA ARG A 304 -19.13 -6.23 16.78
C ARG A 304 -19.06 -7.56 17.51
N TYR A 305 -17.87 -8.15 17.68
CA TYR A 305 -17.71 -9.34 18.51
C TYR A 305 -16.37 -9.39 19.25
N ALA A 306 -16.33 -10.12 20.38
CA ALA A 306 -15.16 -10.47 21.18
C ALA A 306 -15.00 -11.99 21.22
N VAL A 307 -13.78 -12.50 21.43
CA VAL A 307 -13.55 -13.90 21.78
C VAL A 307 -12.62 -13.99 22.99
N GLN A 308 -13.08 -14.63 24.07
CA GLN A 308 -12.26 -14.87 25.26
C GLN A 308 -12.04 -16.36 25.49
N ARG A 309 -10.80 -16.76 25.80
CA ARG A 309 -10.50 -18.12 26.26
C ARG A 309 -10.85 -18.27 27.74
N ILE A 310 -11.62 -19.29 28.09
CA ILE A 310 -11.94 -19.66 29.48
C ILE A 310 -11.47 -21.09 29.80
N VAL A 311 -11.18 -21.33 31.08
CA VAL A 311 -10.87 -22.66 31.62
C VAL A 311 -11.99 -23.08 32.56
N LYS A 312 -12.68 -24.18 32.25
CA LYS A 312 -13.67 -24.83 33.10
C LYS A 312 -12.95 -25.85 33.99
N GLU A 313 -13.05 -25.67 35.31
CA GLU A 313 -12.57 -26.64 36.31
C GLU A 313 -13.59 -27.75 36.58
#